data_AF-A0A3P8PES2-F1
#
_entry.id   AF-A0A3P8PES2-F1
#
_cell.length_a   1.000
_cell.length_b   1.000
_cell.length_c   1.000
_cell.angle_alpha   90.00
_cell.angle_beta   90.00
_cell.angle_gamma   90.00
#
_symmetry.space_group_name_H-M   'P 1'
#
loop_
_entity.id
_entity.type
_entity.pdbx_description
1 polymer ?
#
loop_
_entity_poly.entity_id
_entity_poly.type
_entity_poly.pdbx_seq_one_letter_code
_entity_poly.pdbx_strand_id
1 'polypeptide(L)'
;MLFLDKKAEDDKRKRQEEEEKLQKMKAIQREKAERLLEKERQEDQRRREEFEQDRLRTQERFLQNFERKASSASTTAIRTSSRSTDVEGKQTKESRNLREVQLEHKRVNAVFLDKLEGQARGSEREPKFESTQEAESQAPLSHLKPDPEQSCSGWTEEADPRAEYDQALMKLIKSFPNCDRDFLEDIFTQCNRDYEEASTLLISTLS
;
A
#
# COMPACT_ATOMS: atom_id res chain seq x y z
N MET A 1 -50.19 30.11 27.30
CA MET A 1 -49.02 30.67 26.59
C MET A 1 -47.70 30.21 27.21
N LEU A 2 -47.44 30.41 28.51
CA LEU A 2 -46.16 30.06 29.18
C LEU A 2 -45.65 28.61 28.97
N PHE A 3 -46.54 27.61 28.83
CA PHE A 3 -46.14 26.21 28.61
C PHE A 3 -45.59 25.93 27.20
N LEU A 4 -46.04 26.69 26.18
CA LEU A 4 -45.58 26.53 24.80
C LEU A 4 -44.18 27.14 24.63
N ASP A 5 -43.92 28.27 25.31
CA ASP A 5 -42.61 28.93 25.28
C ASP A 5 -41.55 28.06 25.95
N LYS A 6 -41.87 27.46 27.10
CA LYS A 6 -40.95 26.55 27.81
C LYS A 6 -40.58 25.31 27.00
N LYS A 7 -41.56 24.72 26.29
CA LYS A 7 -41.32 23.59 25.38
C LYS A 7 -40.44 23.98 24.19
N ALA A 8 -40.65 25.17 23.63
CA ALA A 8 -39.83 25.68 22.53
C ALA A 8 -38.38 26.00 22.95
N GLU A 9 -38.18 26.46 24.19
CA GLU A 9 -36.83 26.67 24.75
C GLU A 9 -36.08 25.37 25.02
N ASP A 10 -36.75 24.35 25.57
CA ASP A 10 -36.14 23.05 25.80
C ASP A 10 -35.73 22.35 24.48
N ASP A 11 -36.56 22.46 23.43
CA ASP A 11 -36.24 21.94 22.10
C ASP A 11 -35.05 22.68 21.46
N LYS A 12 -34.94 24.00 21.66
CA LYS A 12 -33.77 24.78 21.20
C LYS A 12 -32.50 24.36 21.92
N ARG A 13 -32.56 24.18 23.25
CA ARG A 13 -31.42 23.72 24.05
C ARG A 13 -30.94 22.34 23.61
N LYS A 14 -31.86 21.41 23.36
CA LYS A 14 -31.54 20.06 22.88
C LYS A 14 -30.82 20.07 21.53
N ARG A 15 -31.27 20.90 20.59
CA ARG A 15 -30.59 21.06 19.28
C ARG A 15 -29.18 21.62 19.43
N GLN A 16 -28.99 22.61 20.30
CA GLN A 16 -27.67 23.17 20.59
C GLN A 16 -26.71 22.12 21.17
N GLU A 17 -27.17 21.31 22.13
CA GLU A 17 -26.36 20.23 22.69
C GLU A 17 -25.98 19.16 21.65
N GLU A 18 -26.88 18.84 20.73
CA GLU A 18 -26.62 17.91 19.62
C GLU A 18 -25.60 18.50 18.62
N GLU A 19 -25.72 19.78 18.28
CA GLU A 19 -24.78 20.49 17.42
C GLU A 19 -23.38 20.57 18.06
N GLU A 20 -23.29 20.87 19.36
CA GLU A 20 -22.02 20.87 20.08
C GLU A 20 -21.37 19.48 20.12
N LYS A 21 -22.16 18.43 20.34
CA LYS A 21 -21.66 17.05 20.28
C LYS A 21 -21.14 16.71 18.89
N LEU A 22 -21.86 17.11 17.84
CA LEU A 22 -21.43 16.90 16.46
C LEU A 22 -20.11 17.64 16.16
N GLN A 23 -19.99 18.89 16.62
CA GLN A 23 -18.75 19.66 16.49
C GLN A 23 -17.59 19.02 17.24
N LYS A 24 -17.81 18.55 18.48
CA LYS A 24 -16.81 17.81 19.27
C LYS A 24 -16.35 16.54 18.56
N MET A 25 -17.28 15.73 18.05
CA MET A 25 -16.94 14.52 17.30
C MET A 25 -16.13 14.83 16.04
N LYS A 26 -16.48 15.90 15.32
CA LYS A 26 -15.73 16.36 14.14
C LYS A 26 -14.32 16.84 14.51
N ALA A 27 -14.16 17.54 15.62
CA ALA A 27 -12.86 17.98 16.12
C ALA A 27 -11.97 16.79 16.48
N ILE A 28 -12.52 15.79 17.17
CA ILE A 28 -11.80 14.55 17.52
C ILE A 28 -11.34 13.81 16.26
N GLN A 29 -12.19 13.71 15.23
CA GLN A 29 -11.80 13.07 13.97
C GLN A 29 -10.66 13.81 13.26
N ARG A 30 -10.72 15.14 13.24
CA ARG A 30 -9.64 15.97 12.68
C ARG A 30 -8.34 15.80 13.44
N GLU A 31 -8.38 15.85 14.77
CA GLU A 31 -7.19 15.63 15.60
C GLU A 31 -6.59 14.23 15.40
N LYS A 32 -7.44 13.20 15.26
CA LYS A 32 -6.97 11.85 14.94
C LYS A 32 -6.29 11.79 13.57
N ALA A 33 -6.86 12.44 12.56
CA ALA A 33 -6.27 12.50 11.22
C ALA A 33 -4.92 13.23 11.24
N GLU A 34 -4.83 14.36 11.93
CA GLU A 34 -3.60 15.12 12.10
C GLU A 34 -2.52 14.30 12.82
N ARG A 35 -2.89 13.60 13.90
CA ARG A 35 -1.96 12.74 14.64
C ARG A 35 -1.43 11.58 13.80
N LEU A 36 -2.25 11.01 12.93
CA LEU A 36 -1.84 9.95 12.01
C LEU A 36 -0.85 10.48 10.95
N LEU A 37 -1.18 11.62 10.33
CA LEU A 37 -0.31 12.27 9.35
C LEU A 37 1.03 12.67 9.97
N GLU A 38 1.02 13.14 11.22
CA GLU A 38 2.23 13.46 11.95
C GLU A 38 3.13 12.23 12.15
N LYS A 39 2.53 11.10 12.51
CA LYS A 39 3.26 9.85 12.71
C LYS A 39 3.86 9.34 11.39
N GLU A 40 3.09 9.38 10.30
CA GLU A 40 3.55 9.03 8.95
C GLU A 40 4.74 9.90 8.54
N ARG A 41 4.63 11.22 8.74
CA ARG A 41 5.72 12.16 8.45
C ARG A 41 7.00 11.85 9.22
N GLN A 42 6.89 11.50 10.50
CA GLN A 42 8.04 11.11 11.31
C GLN A 42 8.66 9.78 10.83
N GLU A 43 7.83 8.80 10.50
CA GLU A 43 8.31 7.52 9.96
C GLU A 43 9.01 7.70 8.62
N ASP A 44 8.44 8.48 7.71
CA ASP A 44 9.06 8.85 6.44
C ASP A 44 10.40 9.54 6.64
N GLN A 45 10.48 10.43 7.62
CA GLN A 45 11.71 11.11 7.94
C GLN A 45 12.78 10.14 8.46
N ARG A 46 12.40 9.21 9.35
CA ARG A 46 13.31 8.16 9.83
C ARG A 46 13.79 7.25 8.69
N ARG A 47 12.89 6.83 7.80
CA ARG A 47 13.25 6.03 6.62
C ARG A 47 14.21 6.78 5.70
N ARG A 48 14.00 8.08 5.49
CA ARG A 48 14.92 8.90 4.68
C ARG A 48 16.28 9.01 5.34
N GLU A 49 16.32 9.28 6.64
CA GLU A 49 17.55 9.42 7.42
C GLU A 49 18.35 8.11 7.45
N GLU A 50 17.69 6.96 7.57
CA GLU A 50 18.32 5.62 7.58
C GLU A 50 19.14 5.37 6.30
N PHE A 51 18.64 5.79 5.15
CA PHE A 51 19.30 5.59 3.85
C PHE A 51 19.94 6.85 3.28
N GLU A 52 20.09 7.91 4.09
CA GLU A 52 20.54 9.22 3.61
C GLU A 52 21.98 9.14 3.07
N GLN A 53 22.85 8.41 3.76
CA GLN A 53 24.24 8.23 3.31
C GLN A 53 24.31 7.48 1.98
N ASP A 54 23.52 6.42 1.82
CA ASP A 54 23.46 5.66 0.58
C ASP A 54 22.84 6.45 -0.56
N ARG A 55 21.84 7.29 -0.26
CA ARG A 55 21.26 8.26 -1.20
C ARG A 55 22.33 9.24 -1.68
N LEU A 56 23.11 9.83 -0.77
CA LEU A 56 24.21 10.75 -1.10
C LEU A 56 25.30 10.07 -1.93
N ARG A 57 25.73 8.87 -1.53
CA ARG A 57 26.70 8.07 -2.28
C ARG A 57 26.20 7.71 -3.69
N THR A 58 24.92 7.38 -3.80
CA THR A 58 24.29 7.08 -5.09
C THR A 58 24.22 8.32 -5.97
N GLN A 59 23.87 9.47 -5.37
CA GLN A 59 23.86 10.77 -6.05
C GLN A 59 25.26 11.16 -6.54
N GLU A 60 26.29 11.02 -5.71
CA GLU A 60 27.68 11.30 -6.07
C GLU A 60 28.16 10.39 -7.21
N ARG A 61 27.88 9.08 -7.13
CA ARG A 61 28.18 8.13 -8.20
C ARG A 61 27.48 8.50 -9.50
N PHE A 62 26.23 8.95 -9.43
CA PHE A 62 25.48 9.41 -10.60
C PHE A 62 26.16 10.63 -11.24
N LEU A 63 26.54 11.63 -10.43
CA LEU A 63 27.23 12.84 -10.91
C LEU A 63 28.61 12.50 -11.50
N GLN A 64 29.40 11.67 -10.84
CA GLN A 64 30.70 11.23 -11.34
C GLN A 64 30.57 10.45 -12.66
N ASN A 65 29.54 9.61 -12.80
CA ASN A 65 29.25 8.92 -14.06
C ASN A 65 28.87 9.90 -15.16
N PHE A 66 28.08 10.92 -14.82
CA PHE A 66 27.70 11.97 -15.74
C PHE A 66 28.92 12.77 -16.22
N GLU A 67 29.79 13.21 -15.31
CA GLU A 67 31.04 13.91 -15.62
C GLU A 67 32.00 13.07 -16.45
N ARG A 68 32.15 11.77 -16.15
CA ARG A 68 32.97 10.86 -16.96
C ARG A 68 32.43 10.69 -18.37
N LYS A 69 31.10 10.66 -18.53
CA LYS A 69 30.45 10.55 -19.85
C LYS A 69 30.61 11.85 -20.65
N ALA A 70 30.48 13.00 -20.00
CA ALA A 70 30.77 14.30 -20.58
C ALA A 70 32.27 14.46 -20.95
N SER A 71 33.18 13.95 -20.11
CA SER A 71 34.63 13.97 -20.35
C SER A 71 35.07 12.99 -21.44
N SER A 72 34.48 11.81 -21.54
CA SER A 72 34.70 10.85 -22.64
C SER A 72 34.23 11.41 -24.00
N ALA A 73 33.13 12.17 -24.00
CA ALA A 73 32.70 12.97 -25.15
C ALA A 73 33.63 14.17 -25.45
N SER A 74 34.44 14.59 -24.48
CA SER A 74 35.45 15.64 -24.61
C SER A 74 36.76 15.11 -25.22
N THR A 75 37.23 13.93 -24.81
CA THR A 75 38.49 13.33 -25.32
C THR A 75 38.38 12.82 -26.76
N THR A 76 37.19 12.42 -27.20
CA THR A 76 36.94 12.04 -28.60
C THR A 76 36.85 13.24 -29.55
N ALA A 77 36.73 14.47 -29.04
CA ALA A 77 36.68 15.69 -29.86
C ALA A 77 38.06 16.30 -30.17
N ILE A 78 39.15 15.81 -29.56
CA ILE A 78 40.50 16.41 -29.73
C ILE A 78 41.29 15.78 -30.91
N ARG A 79 40.82 14.66 -31.49
CA ARG A 79 41.54 13.97 -32.59
C ARG A 79 40.96 14.17 -33.99
N THR A 80 40.05 15.14 -34.19
CA THR A 80 39.64 15.59 -35.52
C THR A 80 39.91 17.09 -35.67
N SER A 81 41.14 17.40 -36.10
CA SER A 81 41.42 18.31 -37.21
C SER A 81 40.65 19.63 -37.30
N SER A 82 41.41 20.73 -37.16
CA SER A 82 41.33 21.96 -37.96
C SER A 82 40.07 22.19 -38.81
N ARG A 83 39.11 22.94 -38.28
CA ARG A 83 38.52 24.15 -38.93
C ARG A 83 37.52 24.80 -37.98
N SER A 84 37.51 26.12 -38.05
CA SER A 84 36.72 27.07 -37.28
C SER A 84 35.21 26.88 -37.37
N THR A 85 34.53 27.45 -36.36
CA THR A 85 33.09 27.73 -36.18
C THR A 85 32.18 26.53 -35.89
N ASP A 86 31.87 26.32 -34.59
CA ASP A 86 30.51 26.22 -34.03
C ASP A 86 30.58 25.66 -32.59
N VAL A 87 30.48 26.54 -31.58
CA VAL A 87 30.58 26.19 -30.14
C VAL A 87 29.21 26.27 -29.44
N GLU A 88 28.11 26.60 -30.13
CA GLU A 88 26.79 26.75 -29.49
C GLU A 88 25.97 25.44 -29.40
N GLY A 89 26.37 24.37 -30.08
CA GLY A 89 25.54 23.18 -30.27
C GLY A 89 25.59 22.08 -29.19
N LYS A 90 26.49 22.14 -28.20
CA LYS A 90 26.70 21.02 -27.24
C LYS A 90 25.97 21.20 -25.89
N GLN A 91 26.00 22.38 -25.28
CA GLN A 91 25.28 22.64 -24.01
C GLN A 91 23.75 22.57 -24.16
N THR A 92 23.22 22.96 -25.32
CA THR A 92 21.79 22.87 -25.62
C THR A 92 21.31 21.43 -25.83
N LYS A 93 22.16 20.51 -26.28
CA LYS A 93 21.78 19.10 -26.52
C LYS A 93 21.64 18.31 -25.22
N GLU A 94 22.53 18.49 -24.25
CA GLU A 94 22.41 17.84 -22.94
C GLU A 94 21.23 18.39 -22.13
N SER A 95 20.99 19.71 -22.20
CA SER A 95 19.82 20.35 -21.58
C SER A 95 18.50 19.87 -22.20
N ARG A 96 18.49 19.63 -23.52
CA ARG A 96 17.37 18.99 -24.22
C ARG A 96 17.21 17.53 -23.81
N ASN A 97 18.30 16.78 -23.69
CA ASN A 97 18.28 15.37 -23.30
C ASN A 97 17.75 15.17 -21.87
N LEU A 98 18.13 16.02 -20.92
CA LEU A 98 17.58 15.97 -19.56
C LEU A 98 16.08 16.29 -19.53
N ARG A 99 15.63 17.30 -20.29
CA ARG A 99 14.20 17.61 -20.44
C ARG A 99 13.43 16.44 -21.06
N GLU A 100 14.01 15.79 -22.05
CA GLU A 100 13.42 14.63 -22.72
C GLU A 100 13.28 13.44 -21.76
N VAL A 101 14.31 13.14 -20.96
CA VAL A 101 14.23 12.10 -19.92
C VAL A 101 13.17 12.43 -18.87
N GLN A 102 13.05 13.69 -18.45
CA GLN A 102 12.01 14.11 -17.50
C GLN A 102 10.60 14.00 -18.09
N LEU A 103 10.44 14.35 -19.37
CA LEU A 103 9.18 14.18 -20.10
C LEU A 103 8.84 12.70 -20.26
N GLU A 104 9.84 11.85 -20.51
CA GLU A 104 9.66 10.41 -20.62
C GLU A 104 9.27 9.80 -19.28
N HIS A 105 9.89 10.21 -18.16
CA HIS A 105 9.44 9.83 -16.81
C HIS A 105 7.98 10.22 -16.58
N LYS A 106 7.58 11.44 -16.93
CA LYS A 106 6.17 11.87 -16.82
C LYS A 106 5.25 11.03 -17.69
N ARG A 107 5.66 10.71 -18.92
CA ARG A 107 4.89 9.90 -19.88
C ARG A 107 4.70 8.48 -19.35
N VAL A 108 5.79 7.84 -18.93
CA VAL A 108 5.76 6.47 -18.39
C VAL A 108 4.95 6.42 -17.10
N ASN A 109 5.09 7.42 -16.21
CA ASN A 109 4.27 7.52 -15.01
C ASN A 109 2.78 7.70 -15.34
N ALA A 110 2.45 8.54 -16.32
CA ALA A 110 1.07 8.73 -16.75
C ALA A 110 0.48 7.42 -17.33
N VAL A 111 1.23 6.69 -18.14
CA VAL A 111 0.80 5.38 -18.67
C VAL A 111 0.65 4.35 -17.56
N PHE A 112 1.54 4.37 -16.57
CA PHE A 112 1.45 3.49 -15.40
C PHE A 112 0.19 3.80 -14.58
N LEU A 113 -0.12 5.07 -14.33
CA LEU A 113 -1.32 5.51 -13.62
C LEU A 113 -2.60 5.15 -14.40
N ASP A 114 -2.63 5.38 -15.72
CA ASP A 114 -3.74 4.97 -16.58
C ASP A 114 -3.99 3.46 -16.54
N LYS A 115 -2.93 2.65 -16.52
CA LYS A 115 -3.04 1.19 -16.32
C LYS A 115 -3.62 0.82 -14.96
N LEU A 116 -3.23 1.52 -13.89
CA LEU A 116 -3.80 1.31 -12.56
C LEU A 116 -5.27 1.72 -12.50
N GLU A 117 -5.65 2.82 -13.15
CA GLU A 117 -7.03 3.31 -13.21
C GLU A 117 -7.92 2.42 -14.09
N GLY A 118 -7.40 1.93 -15.22
CA GLY A 118 -8.08 0.95 -16.09
C GLY A 118 -8.30 -0.39 -15.39
N GLN A 119 -7.36 -0.81 -14.54
CA GLN A 119 -7.52 -1.99 -13.70
C GLN A 119 -8.49 -1.75 -12.53
N ALA A 120 -8.56 -0.53 -12.01
CA ALA A 120 -9.54 -0.13 -10.99
C ALA A 120 -10.98 0.00 -11.54
N ARG A 121 -11.15 0.30 -12.83
CA ARG A 121 -12.47 0.42 -13.50
C ARG A 121 -12.90 -0.82 -14.30
N GLY A 122 -11.99 -1.77 -14.57
CA GLY A 122 -12.27 -2.98 -15.36
C GLY A 122 -13.19 -4.02 -14.71
N SER A 123 -13.72 -3.76 -13.51
CA SER A 123 -14.72 -4.59 -12.85
C SER A 123 -16.10 -3.94 -12.80
N GLU A 124 -16.50 -3.18 -13.83
CA GLU A 124 -17.91 -2.89 -14.06
C GLU A 124 -18.54 -4.05 -14.86
N ARG A 125 -18.84 -5.16 -14.17
CA ARG A 125 -19.96 -6.02 -14.61
C ARG A 125 -21.23 -5.25 -14.34
N GLU A 126 -21.73 -4.59 -15.37
CA GLU A 126 -23.09 -4.08 -15.53
C GLU A 126 -24.12 -4.95 -14.77
N PRO A 127 -24.74 -4.45 -13.68
CA PRO A 127 -25.93 -5.08 -13.14
C PRO A 127 -27.11 -4.70 -14.04
N LYS A 128 -27.47 -5.62 -14.94
CA LYS A 128 -28.75 -5.61 -15.64
C LYS A 128 -29.88 -5.50 -14.62
N PHE A 129 -30.48 -4.32 -14.55
CA PHE A 129 -31.72 -4.07 -13.84
C PHE A 129 -32.85 -4.72 -14.65
N GLU A 130 -33.23 -5.94 -14.29
CA GLU A 130 -34.44 -6.57 -14.80
C GLU A 130 -35.45 -6.63 -13.66
N SER A 131 -36.42 -5.72 -13.71
CA SER A 131 -37.58 -5.71 -12.85
C SER A 131 -38.56 -6.77 -13.34
N THR A 132 -38.87 -7.77 -12.51
CA THR A 132 -40.14 -8.49 -12.61
C THR A 132 -40.63 -8.84 -11.20
N GLN A 133 -41.88 -8.48 -11.00
CA GLN A 133 -42.68 -8.50 -9.80
C GLN A 133 -43.15 -9.91 -9.38
N GLU A 134 -43.53 -10.00 -8.10
CA GLU A 134 -44.46 -10.97 -7.45
C GLU A 134 -43.91 -12.39 -7.19
N ALA A 135 -44.17 -13.08 -6.07
CA ALA A 135 -45.26 -12.99 -5.10
C ALA A 135 -44.82 -13.50 -3.69
N GLU A 136 -45.69 -13.24 -2.71
CA GLU A 136 -45.67 -13.55 -1.28
C GLU A 136 -45.21 -14.98 -0.89
N SER A 137 -44.57 -15.12 0.28
CA SER A 137 -45.09 -15.93 1.41
C SER A 137 -44.10 -16.02 2.59
N GLN A 138 -44.59 -15.54 3.76
CA GLN A 138 -44.36 -16.05 5.12
C GLN A 138 -42.94 -16.02 5.74
N ALA A 139 -42.80 -15.16 6.76
CA ALA A 139 -41.85 -15.33 7.86
C ALA A 139 -42.35 -16.44 8.82
N PRO A 140 -41.48 -17.14 9.59
CA PRO A 140 -40.90 -16.52 10.79
C PRO A 140 -39.47 -16.99 11.13
N LEU A 141 -38.87 -16.32 12.14
CA LEU A 141 -37.72 -16.71 12.98
C LEU A 141 -36.46 -15.83 12.85
N SER A 142 -36.41 -14.86 13.77
CA SER A 142 -35.35 -14.73 14.79
C SER A 142 -33.88 -14.88 14.35
N HIS A 143 -33.20 -13.73 14.33
CA HIS A 143 -31.85 -13.47 14.84
C HIS A 143 -30.72 -14.35 14.29
N LEU A 144 -29.86 -13.77 13.46
CA LEU A 144 -28.42 -13.59 13.70
C LEU A 144 -27.84 -12.77 12.54
N LYS A 145 -26.98 -11.79 12.87
CA LYS A 145 -26.23 -10.96 11.93
C LYS A 145 -25.34 -11.83 11.03
N PRO A 146 -25.18 -11.48 9.73
CA PRO A 146 -23.92 -11.66 9.03
C PRO A 146 -23.09 -10.39 9.16
N ASP A 147 -21.87 -10.60 9.62
CA ASP A 147 -20.75 -9.67 9.75
C ASP A 147 -20.35 -9.06 8.37
N PRO A 148 -19.95 -7.78 8.26
CA PRO A 148 -19.60 -7.17 6.97
C PRO A 148 -18.15 -7.45 6.52
N GLU A 149 -17.51 -8.50 7.04
CA GLU A 149 -16.12 -8.85 6.68
C GLU A 149 -16.02 -9.88 5.54
N GLN A 150 -17.14 -10.40 5.02
CA GLN A 150 -17.14 -11.24 3.81
C GLN A 150 -17.29 -10.42 2.53
N SER A 151 -16.35 -9.53 2.27
CA SER A 151 -16.18 -8.92 0.94
C SER A 151 -14.76 -8.40 0.77
N CYS A 152 -13.82 -9.34 0.64
CA CYS A 152 -12.54 -9.18 -0.08
C CYS A 152 -11.85 -10.56 -0.25
N SER A 153 -12.58 -11.60 -0.67
CA SER A 153 -11.96 -12.85 -1.14
C SER A 153 -11.65 -12.71 -2.65
N GLY A 154 -10.73 -11.80 -2.94
CA GLY A 154 -10.40 -11.43 -4.32
C GLY A 154 -9.01 -10.79 -4.45
N TRP A 155 -8.12 -11.01 -3.49
CA TRP A 155 -6.69 -10.82 -3.73
C TRP A 155 -6.17 -12.14 -4.25
N THR A 156 -5.63 -12.15 -5.48
CA THR A 156 -4.78 -13.24 -5.94
C THR A 156 -3.68 -13.40 -4.91
N GLU A 157 -3.74 -14.53 -4.23
CA GLU A 157 -2.78 -15.09 -3.30
C GLU A 157 -1.45 -15.28 -4.04
N GLU A 158 -0.72 -14.17 -4.21
CA GLU A 158 0.73 -14.23 -4.20
C GLU A 158 1.06 -14.67 -2.78
N ALA A 159 1.17 -15.99 -2.62
CA ALA A 159 1.41 -16.60 -1.34
C ALA A 159 2.75 -16.07 -0.84
N ASP A 160 2.68 -15.09 0.06
CA ASP A 160 3.83 -14.56 0.76
C ASP A 160 4.50 -15.78 1.42
N PRO A 161 5.75 -16.14 1.04
CA PRO A 161 6.44 -17.30 1.60
C PRO A 161 6.53 -17.23 3.13
N ARG A 162 6.44 -16.02 3.70
CA ARG A 162 6.38 -15.79 5.14
C ARG A 162 5.01 -16.12 5.72
N ALA A 163 3.93 -15.79 5.02
CA ALA A 163 2.56 -16.18 5.39
C ALA A 163 2.35 -17.70 5.25
N GLU A 164 2.95 -18.34 4.24
CA GLU A 164 2.95 -19.80 4.09
C GLU A 164 3.68 -20.48 5.26
N TYR A 165 4.84 -19.95 5.65
CA TYR A 165 5.59 -20.44 6.81
C TYR A 165 4.78 -20.32 8.10
N ASP A 166 4.22 -19.15 8.38
CA ASP A 166 3.41 -18.90 9.58
C ASP A 166 2.15 -19.81 9.56
N GLN A 167 1.52 -20.00 8.40
CA GLN A 167 0.34 -20.85 8.25
C GLN A 167 0.66 -22.34 8.46
N ALA A 168 1.77 -22.83 7.87
CA ALA A 168 2.21 -24.22 8.00
C ALA A 168 2.64 -24.55 9.43
N LEU A 169 3.38 -23.64 10.10
CA LEU A 169 3.75 -23.80 11.50
C LEU A 169 2.50 -23.82 12.42
N MET A 170 1.51 -22.97 12.14
CA MET A 170 0.25 -22.97 12.88
C MET A 170 -0.56 -24.26 12.68
N LYS A 171 -0.57 -24.82 11.45
CA LYS A 171 -1.16 -26.14 11.20
C LYS A 171 -0.45 -27.21 12.03
N LEU A 172 0.88 -27.14 12.17
CA LEU A 172 1.68 -28.11 12.92
C LEU A 172 1.40 -28.05 14.43
N ILE A 173 1.37 -26.85 15.01
CA ILE A 173 1.03 -26.61 16.41
C ILE A 173 -0.37 -27.14 16.73
N LYS A 174 -1.32 -26.97 15.80
CA LYS A 174 -2.70 -27.47 15.96
C LYS A 174 -2.77 -29.00 15.90
N SER A 175 -1.96 -29.64 15.05
CA SER A 175 -1.91 -31.11 14.93
C SER A 175 -1.18 -31.77 16.11
N PHE A 176 -0.20 -31.10 16.70
CA PHE A 176 0.59 -31.61 17.83
C PHE A 176 0.55 -30.65 19.03
N PRO A 177 -0.61 -30.51 19.71
CA PRO A 177 -0.77 -29.58 20.83
C PRO A 177 0.08 -29.96 22.07
N ASN A 178 0.62 -31.17 22.09
CA ASN A 178 1.47 -31.68 23.17
C ASN A 178 2.95 -31.38 22.96
N CYS A 179 3.33 -30.81 21.82
CA CYS A 179 4.70 -30.45 21.50
C CYS A 179 4.91 -28.95 21.71
N ASP A 180 6.05 -28.58 22.29
CA ASP A 180 6.39 -27.18 22.50
C ASP A 180 6.59 -26.47 21.15
N ARG A 181 6.15 -25.20 21.10
CA ARG A 181 6.21 -24.39 19.88
C ARG A 181 7.64 -24.26 19.35
N ASP A 182 8.61 -24.01 20.24
CA ASP A 182 10.01 -23.81 19.86
C ASP A 182 10.59 -25.11 19.28
N PHE A 183 10.22 -26.27 19.84
CA PHE A 183 10.60 -27.57 19.32
C PHE A 183 10.03 -27.82 17.92
N LEU A 184 8.74 -27.48 17.71
CA LEU A 184 8.12 -27.59 16.39
C LEU A 184 8.77 -26.66 15.36
N GLU A 185 9.18 -25.46 15.77
CA GLU A 185 9.87 -24.49 14.92
C GLU A 185 11.27 -24.98 14.50
N ASP A 186 12.00 -25.62 15.42
CA ASP A 186 13.31 -26.23 15.16
C ASP A 186 13.19 -27.38 14.16
N ILE A 187 12.22 -28.27 14.35
CA ILE A 187 11.95 -29.39 13.42
C ILE A 187 11.51 -28.84 12.05
N PHE A 188 10.64 -27.84 12.04
CA PHE A 188 10.17 -27.22 10.82
C PHE A 188 11.31 -26.54 10.05
N THR A 189 12.27 -25.95 10.77
CA THR A 189 13.49 -25.38 10.16
C THR A 189 14.42 -26.46 9.61
N GLN A 190 14.55 -27.61 10.29
CA GLN A 190 15.34 -28.76 9.82
C GLN A 190 14.75 -29.40 8.56
N CYS A 191 13.42 -29.43 8.43
CA CYS A 191 12.70 -29.96 7.28
C CYS A 191 12.51 -28.92 6.15
N ASN A 192 13.41 -27.94 6.01
CA ASN A 192 13.34 -26.89 4.98
C ASN A 192 12.01 -26.12 4.92
N ARG A 193 11.30 -26.01 6.06
CA ARG A 193 9.96 -25.40 6.16
C ARG A 193 8.88 -26.16 5.38
N ASP A 194 9.08 -27.45 5.13
CA ASP A 194 8.08 -28.34 4.56
C ASP A 194 7.20 -28.96 5.67
N TYR A 195 5.89 -28.76 5.56
CA TYR A 195 4.90 -29.26 6.51
C TYR A 195 4.75 -30.78 6.46
N GLU A 196 4.79 -31.36 5.26
CA GLU A 196 4.57 -32.80 5.08
C GLU A 196 5.76 -33.60 5.63
N GLU A 197 6.97 -33.11 5.41
CA GLU A 197 8.20 -33.72 5.93
C GLU A 197 8.27 -33.60 7.47
N ALA A 198 8.00 -32.41 8.01
CA ALA A 198 7.99 -32.17 9.45
C ALA A 198 6.90 -33.00 10.16
N SER A 199 5.70 -33.07 9.61
CA SER A 199 4.60 -33.86 10.19
C SER A 199 4.89 -35.35 10.12
N THR A 200 5.46 -35.86 9.03
CA THR A 200 5.88 -37.27 8.90
C THR A 200 6.94 -37.63 9.94
N LEU A 201 7.91 -36.76 10.15
CA LEU A 201 8.96 -36.95 11.16
C LEU A 201 8.38 -36.96 12.58
N LEU A 202 7.45 -36.06 12.89
CA LEU A 202 6.78 -36.01 14.20
C LEU A 202 5.88 -37.22 14.44
N ILE A 203 5.15 -37.69 13.42
CA ILE A 203 4.35 -38.92 13.52
C ILE A 203 5.24 -40.13 13.77
N SER A 204 6.39 -40.20 13.09
CA SER A 204 7.32 -41.32 13.23
C SER A 204 8.06 -41.34 14.57
N THR A 205 8.26 -40.17 15.19
CA THR A 205 8.95 -40.03 16.48
C THR A 205 8.02 -40.16 17.68
N LEU A 206 6.72 -39.88 17.50
CA LEU A 206 5.68 -39.96 18.53
C LEU A 206 4.83 -41.25 18.43
N SER A 207 5.11 -42.12 17.47
CA SER A 207 4.55 -43.49 17.37
C SER A 207 5.35 -44.49 18.20
#